data_AF-A0A5D6XUY1-F1
#
_entry.id   AF-A0A5D6XUY1-F1
#
_cell.length_a   1.000
_cell.length_b   1.000
_cell.length_c   1.000
_cell.angle_alpha   90.00
_cell.angle_beta   90.00
_cell.angle_gamma   90.00
#
_symmetry.space_group_name_H-M   'P 1'
#
loop_
_entity.id
_entity.type
_entity.pdbx_description
1 polymer ?
#
loop_
_entity_poly.entity_id
_entity_poly.type
_entity_poly.pdbx_seq_one_letter_code
_entity_poly.pdbx_strand_id
1 'polypeptide(L)'
;MLAHVALLHRSALRRACVGSVLALPPTTVPAFPPIARPSPRALSTSSSGSEKELTAFQRLNKWLQPFARGSKELYLENKRAWELRSRLRAADGKGVVLSRQEMMVLRQAHRDLLKSLPLLAFFAVPLVGYAAPLLGYQFPKQLLPWQFWRPEQKTAFFSEDARAKAAFYPALVQLLEQMDAKDRALRELLAHEGLNPAQVGELAPFFGPSGPARLDALSAAHVRTLTRAQALFPAFAALTQLLPAAYLLERLAKRADELFVDDQMLLKEGIEPLSLSELEFACFERGIVGGYGDIEALRGALREWLAIYDTDHPDASQLPPSLLLHAPALVRFSEPKTL
;
A
#
# COMPACT_ATOMS: atom_id res chain seq x y z
N MET A 1 5.97 9.14 -26.66
CA MET A 1 7.12 8.37 -26.13
C MET A 1 6.95 7.91 -24.67
N LEU A 2 6.64 8.79 -23.70
CA LEU A 2 6.50 8.41 -22.27
C LEU A 2 5.41 7.34 -22.00
N ALA A 3 4.26 7.40 -22.68
CA ALA A 3 3.21 6.38 -22.57
C ALA A 3 3.63 5.02 -23.15
N HIS A 4 4.45 5.01 -24.20
CA HIS A 4 4.93 3.79 -24.85
C HIS A 4 6.02 3.09 -24.00
N VAL A 5 6.87 3.88 -23.33
CA VAL A 5 7.84 3.39 -22.34
C VAL A 5 7.13 2.82 -21.10
N ALA A 6 6.01 3.43 -20.67
CA ALA A 6 5.20 2.92 -19.55
C ALA A 6 4.47 1.60 -19.89
N LEU A 7 3.98 1.44 -21.12
CA LEU A 7 3.35 0.21 -21.63
C LEU A 7 4.35 -0.96 -21.80
N LEU A 8 5.55 -0.68 -22.31
CA LEU A 8 6.63 -1.66 -22.39
C LEU A 8 7.10 -2.10 -20.99
N HIS A 9 7.20 -1.16 -20.04
CA HIS A 9 7.51 -1.46 -18.63
C HIS A 9 6.40 -2.27 -17.94
N ARG A 10 5.12 -2.06 -18.30
CA ARG A 10 3.98 -2.86 -17.82
C ARG A 10 4.05 -4.31 -18.28
N SER A 11 4.28 -4.56 -19.57
CA SER A 11 4.33 -5.93 -20.11
C SER A 11 5.58 -6.70 -19.69
N ALA A 12 6.71 -6.01 -19.44
CA ALA A 12 7.93 -6.60 -18.89
C ALA A 12 7.78 -6.92 -17.39
N LEU A 13 7.18 -6.03 -16.59
CA LEU A 13 6.87 -6.31 -15.18
C LEU A 13 5.85 -7.44 -15.03
N ARG A 14 4.76 -7.45 -15.82
CA ARG A 14 3.77 -8.53 -15.79
C ARG A 14 4.38 -9.87 -16.20
N ARG A 15 5.25 -9.91 -17.21
CA ARG A 15 5.96 -11.14 -17.64
C ARG A 15 7.02 -11.61 -16.64
N ALA A 16 7.76 -10.68 -16.01
CA ALA A 16 8.69 -11.01 -14.94
C ALA A 16 7.97 -11.49 -13.67
N CYS A 17 6.79 -10.91 -13.35
CA CYS A 17 6.00 -11.27 -12.16
C CYS A 17 5.22 -12.59 -12.36
N VAL A 18 4.47 -12.75 -13.45
CA VAL A 18 3.67 -13.97 -13.70
C VAL A 18 4.55 -15.15 -14.08
N GLY A 19 5.63 -14.94 -14.86
CA GLY A 19 6.58 -15.99 -15.22
C GLY A 19 7.43 -16.49 -14.05
N SER A 20 7.63 -15.68 -13.00
CA SER A 20 8.41 -16.07 -11.81
C SER A 20 7.57 -16.65 -10.67
N VAL A 21 6.25 -16.44 -10.66
CA VAL A 21 5.34 -16.97 -9.64
C VAL A 21 4.86 -18.39 -9.99
N LEU A 22 4.76 -18.75 -11.27
CA LEU A 22 4.22 -20.03 -11.74
C LEU A 22 5.26 -21.15 -12.00
N ALA A 23 6.57 -20.87 -11.96
CA ALA A 23 7.55 -21.75 -12.65
C ALA A 23 8.68 -22.37 -11.81
N LEU A 24 8.74 -22.26 -10.47
CA LEU A 24 9.87 -22.84 -9.72
C LEU A 24 9.47 -23.54 -8.39
N PRO A 25 10.06 -24.71 -8.09
CA PRO A 25 9.87 -25.42 -6.83
C PRO A 25 10.43 -24.62 -5.64
N PRO A 26 10.04 -24.95 -4.39
CA PRO A 26 10.44 -24.21 -3.20
C PRO A 26 11.93 -24.39 -2.92
N THR A 27 12.76 -23.51 -3.48
CA THR A 27 14.14 -23.36 -3.03
C THR A 27 14.16 -22.38 -1.86
N THR A 28 14.81 -22.84 -0.79
CA THR A 28 15.15 -22.08 0.42
C THR A 28 15.53 -20.65 0.10
N VAL A 29 14.68 -19.72 0.55
CA VAL A 29 14.94 -18.28 0.53
C VAL A 29 16.23 -18.04 1.34
N PRO A 30 17.30 -17.50 0.76
CA PRO A 30 18.44 -17.06 1.56
C PRO A 30 17.96 -15.93 2.48
N ALA A 31 18.21 -16.08 3.78
CA ALA A 31 17.96 -15.02 4.75
C ALA A 31 18.81 -13.80 4.39
N PHE A 32 18.17 -12.78 3.80
CA PHE A 32 18.81 -11.49 3.60
C PHE A 32 18.92 -10.77 4.94
N PRO A 33 20.01 -10.02 5.17
CA PRO A 33 20.20 -9.32 6.43
C PRO A 33 19.06 -8.32 6.63
N PRO A 34 18.51 -8.22 7.85
CA PRO A 34 17.52 -7.22 8.15
C PRO A 34 18.06 -5.83 7.79
N ILE A 35 17.19 -4.95 7.31
CA ILE A 35 17.44 -3.50 7.31
C ILE A 35 18.12 -3.19 8.64
N ALA A 36 19.29 -2.53 8.60
CA ALA A 36 20.06 -2.18 9.78
C ALA A 36 19.12 -1.60 10.84
N ARG A 37 18.76 -2.46 11.80
CA ARG A 37 17.92 -2.08 12.92
C ARG A 37 18.78 -1.06 13.66
N PRO A 38 18.27 0.13 14.02
CA PRO A 38 18.90 0.85 15.10
C PRO A 38 18.89 -0.11 16.29
N SER A 39 20.08 -0.54 16.71
CA SER A 39 20.24 -1.35 17.92
C SER A 39 19.46 -0.66 19.05
N PRO A 40 18.63 -1.37 19.83
CA PRO A 40 18.09 -0.81 21.05
C PRO A 40 19.31 -0.52 21.92
N ARG A 41 19.71 0.75 21.95
CA ARG A 41 20.76 1.21 22.84
C ARG A 41 20.24 0.86 24.24
N ALA A 42 20.90 -0.11 24.87
CA ALA A 42 20.60 -0.50 26.24
C ALA A 42 20.43 0.79 27.06
N LEU A 43 19.28 0.94 27.71
CA LEU A 43 19.10 1.96 28.73
C LEU A 43 20.08 1.60 29.85
N SER A 44 21.31 2.12 29.74
CA SER A 44 22.21 2.19 30.85
C SER A 44 21.62 3.21 31.82
N THR A 45 20.95 2.71 32.84
CA THR A 45 20.72 3.45 34.07
C THR A 45 22.08 3.74 34.70
N SER A 46 22.58 4.97 34.54
CA SER A 46 23.24 5.66 35.65
C SER A 46 23.56 7.13 35.36
N SER A 47 23.43 7.87 36.47
CA SER A 47 24.09 9.14 36.80
C SER A 47 23.35 10.43 36.46
N SER A 48 22.85 11.03 37.54
CA SER A 48 22.54 12.45 37.70
C SER A 48 23.76 13.31 37.33
N GLY A 49 23.83 13.72 36.07
CA GLY A 49 24.76 14.73 35.59
C GLY A 49 23.98 15.99 35.23
N SER A 50 24.35 17.11 35.85
CA SER A 50 23.84 18.46 35.60
C SER A 50 23.44 18.69 34.14
N GLU A 51 22.19 19.09 33.89
CA GLU A 51 21.71 19.53 32.58
C GLU A 51 22.55 20.73 32.12
N LYS A 52 23.60 20.48 31.33
CA LYS A 52 24.29 21.55 30.63
C LYS A 52 23.33 22.08 29.57
N GLU A 53 22.90 23.34 29.70
CA GLU A 53 22.05 23.98 28.71
C GLU A 53 22.71 23.91 27.33
N LEU A 54 21.98 23.31 26.37
CA LEU A 54 22.45 23.13 25.00
C LEU A 54 22.62 24.51 24.33
N THR A 55 23.74 24.71 23.65
CA THR A 55 23.97 25.91 22.84
C THR A 55 22.87 26.06 21.77
N ALA A 56 22.56 27.28 21.33
CA ALA A 56 21.56 27.53 20.28
C ALA A 56 21.79 26.67 19.03
N PHE A 57 23.06 26.49 18.62
CA PHE A 57 23.44 25.60 17.52
C PHE A 57 23.14 24.13 17.81
N GLN A 58 23.42 23.64 19.02
CA GLN A 58 23.13 22.26 19.41
C GLN A 58 21.62 21.99 19.47
N ARG A 59 20.83 22.97 19.93
CA ARG A 59 19.36 22.92 19.91
C ARG A 59 18.84 22.84 18.47
N LEU A 60 19.35 23.70 17.58
CA LEU A 60 18.98 23.68 16.16
C LEU A 60 19.35 22.34 15.50
N ASN A 61 20.56 21.83 15.74
CA ASN A 61 21.00 20.56 15.18
C ASN A 61 20.16 19.38 15.69
N LYS A 62 19.85 19.35 17.00
CA LYS A 62 18.95 18.35 17.59
C LYS A 62 17.54 18.43 16.98
N TRP A 63 17.07 19.64 16.72
CA TRP A 63 15.77 19.86 16.07
C TRP A 63 15.76 19.39 14.62
N LEU A 64 16.82 19.61 13.83
CA LEU A 64 16.90 19.16 12.43
C LEU A 64 17.26 17.68 12.24
N GLN A 65 17.74 17.00 13.28
CA GLN A 65 18.19 15.60 13.21
C GLN A 65 17.16 14.65 12.57
N PRO A 66 15.85 14.70 12.92
CA PRO A 66 14.85 13.82 12.28
C PRO A 66 14.71 14.07 10.78
N PHE A 67 14.80 15.33 10.33
CA PHE A 67 14.79 15.67 8.91
C PHE A 67 16.01 15.14 8.18
N ALA A 68 17.21 15.32 8.76
CA ALA A 68 18.44 14.78 8.17
C ALA A 68 18.39 13.25 8.05
N ARG A 69 17.85 12.58 9.08
CA ARG A 69 17.62 11.14 9.07
C ARG A 69 16.64 10.71 7.98
N GLY A 70 15.45 11.31 7.93
CA GLY A 70 14.42 10.98 6.94
C GLY A 70 14.89 11.22 5.51
N SER A 71 15.60 12.32 5.26
CA SER A 71 16.20 12.62 3.95
C SER A 71 17.24 11.57 3.53
N LYS A 72 18.07 11.11 4.48
CA LYS A 72 19.04 10.03 4.23
C LYS A 72 18.34 8.71 3.92
N GLU A 73 17.31 8.34 4.69
CA GLU A 73 16.53 7.12 4.46
C GLU A 73 15.83 7.15 3.09
N LEU A 74 15.17 8.26 2.75
CA LEU A 74 14.53 8.46 1.44
C LEU A 74 15.54 8.37 0.29
N TYR A 75 16.72 8.97 0.43
CA TYR A 75 17.78 8.89 -0.58
C TYR A 75 18.24 7.44 -0.79
N LEU A 76 18.50 6.71 0.30
CA LEU A 76 18.97 5.33 0.22
C LEU A 76 17.91 4.40 -0.41
N GLU A 77 16.64 4.56 -0.10
CA GLU A 77 15.56 3.79 -0.72
C GLU A 77 15.40 4.10 -2.21
N ASN A 78 15.49 5.38 -2.60
CA ASN A 78 15.47 5.77 -4.01
C ASN A 78 16.68 5.23 -4.78
N LYS A 79 17.87 5.25 -4.16
CA LYS A 79 19.08 4.66 -4.72
C LYS A 79 18.91 3.16 -4.95
N ARG A 80 18.40 2.42 -3.95
CA ARG A 80 18.10 0.98 -4.07
C ARG A 80 17.10 0.71 -5.19
N ALA A 81 16.02 1.51 -5.28
CA ALA A 81 15.04 1.38 -6.35
C ALA A 81 15.65 1.66 -7.74
N TRP A 82 16.62 2.56 -7.84
CA TRP A 82 17.34 2.82 -9.09
C TRP A 82 18.25 1.64 -9.47
N GLU A 83 19.00 1.09 -8.51
CA GLU A 83 19.85 -0.10 -8.71
C GLU A 83 19.03 -1.31 -9.16
N LEU A 84 17.90 -1.56 -8.51
CA LEU A 84 16.96 -2.63 -8.90
C LEU A 84 16.42 -2.43 -10.31
N ARG A 85 16.00 -1.22 -10.68
CA ARG A 85 15.57 -0.92 -12.06
C ARG A 85 16.69 -1.13 -13.07
N SER A 86 17.93 -0.78 -12.70
CA SER A 86 19.10 -0.99 -13.56
C SER A 86 19.35 -2.49 -13.79
N ARG A 87 19.30 -3.30 -12.73
CA ARG A 87 19.41 -4.76 -12.80
C ARG A 87 18.32 -5.37 -13.68
N LEU A 88 17.06 -4.96 -13.52
CA LEU A 88 15.94 -5.44 -14.33
C LEU A 88 16.11 -5.09 -15.81
N ARG A 89 16.54 -3.85 -16.12
CA ARG A 89 16.80 -3.43 -17.50
C ARG A 89 17.95 -4.20 -18.14
N ALA A 90 19.04 -4.43 -17.41
CA ALA A 90 20.20 -5.17 -17.90
C ALA A 90 19.86 -6.62 -18.24
N ALA A 91 18.94 -7.24 -17.50
CA ALA A 91 18.49 -8.61 -17.71
C ALA A 91 17.29 -8.74 -18.68
N ASP A 92 16.80 -7.64 -19.29
CA ASP A 92 15.54 -7.60 -20.04
C ASP A 92 14.35 -8.21 -19.25
N GLY A 93 14.40 -8.09 -17.92
CA GLY A 93 13.46 -8.71 -16.99
C GLY A 93 13.49 -10.24 -16.92
N LYS A 94 14.38 -10.93 -17.65
CA LYS A 94 14.45 -12.40 -17.68
C LYS A 94 15.29 -12.94 -16.53
N GLY A 95 14.74 -13.91 -15.80
CA GLY A 95 15.46 -14.63 -14.73
C GLY A 95 15.72 -13.84 -13.44
N VAL A 96 15.27 -12.59 -13.34
CA VAL A 96 15.38 -11.79 -12.10
C VAL A 96 14.16 -12.05 -11.22
N VAL A 97 14.37 -12.79 -10.13
CA VAL A 97 13.38 -12.99 -9.08
C VAL A 97 13.55 -11.88 -8.06
N LEU A 98 12.47 -11.13 -7.79
CA LEU A 98 12.46 -10.08 -6.77
C LEU A 98 11.78 -10.61 -5.51
N SER A 99 12.30 -10.22 -4.35
CA SER A 99 11.56 -10.40 -3.09
C SER A 99 10.40 -9.41 -3.00
N ARG A 100 9.42 -9.68 -2.14
CA ARG A 100 8.31 -8.76 -1.86
C ARG A 100 8.82 -7.39 -1.45
N GLN A 101 9.88 -7.37 -0.63
CA GLN A 101 10.49 -6.14 -0.16
C GLN A 101 11.13 -5.33 -1.30
N GLU A 102 11.86 -5.99 -2.22
CA GLU A 102 12.41 -5.33 -3.41
C GLU A 102 11.30 -4.78 -4.31
N MET A 103 10.22 -5.54 -4.48
CA MET A 103 9.03 -5.11 -5.23
C MET A 103 8.36 -3.90 -4.57
N MET A 104 8.23 -3.89 -3.25
CA MET A 104 7.71 -2.76 -2.47
C MET A 104 8.57 -1.52 -2.69
N VAL A 105 9.90 -1.63 -2.55
CA VAL A 105 10.84 -0.50 -2.75
C VAL A 105 10.73 0.06 -4.18
N LEU A 106 10.67 -0.81 -5.19
CA LEU A 106 10.51 -0.39 -6.59
C LEU A 106 9.22 0.40 -6.84
N ARG A 107 8.11 -0.08 -6.29
CA ARG A 107 6.79 0.55 -6.42
C ARG A 107 6.68 1.81 -5.57
N GLN A 108 7.21 1.83 -4.37
CA GLN A 108 6.97 2.93 -3.42
C GLN A 108 7.92 4.11 -3.63
N ALA A 109 9.17 3.88 -4.06
CA ALA A 109 10.18 4.95 -4.16
C ALA A 109 9.72 6.16 -4.99
N HIS A 110 9.07 5.94 -6.14
CA HIS A 110 8.58 7.05 -6.97
C HIS A 110 7.42 7.81 -6.32
N ARG A 111 6.59 7.13 -5.53
CA ARG A 111 5.44 7.72 -4.82
C ARG A 111 5.93 8.58 -3.67
N ASP A 112 6.91 8.09 -2.92
CA ASP A 112 7.55 8.84 -1.84
C ASP A 112 8.27 10.07 -2.37
N LEU A 113 8.96 9.95 -3.51
CA LEU A 113 9.60 11.09 -4.15
C LEU A 113 8.57 12.16 -4.56
N LEU A 114 7.49 11.76 -5.24
CA LEU A 114 6.40 12.68 -5.61
C LEU A 114 5.77 13.35 -4.40
N LYS A 115 5.61 12.62 -3.29
CA LYS A 115 5.08 13.17 -2.04
C LYS A 115 6.01 14.22 -1.41
N SER A 116 7.32 14.10 -1.60
CA SER A 116 8.29 15.08 -1.10
C SER A 116 8.42 16.35 -1.96
N LEU A 117 7.94 16.34 -3.21
CA LEU A 117 8.09 17.47 -4.13
C LEU A 117 7.44 18.78 -3.66
N PRO A 118 6.21 18.81 -3.10
CA PRO A 118 5.63 20.04 -2.60
C PRO A 118 6.52 20.71 -1.55
N LEU A 119 7.09 19.92 -0.63
CA LEU A 119 8.01 20.42 0.37
C LEU A 119 9.32 20.94 -0.26
N LEU A 120 9.87 20.20 -1.23
CA LEU A 120 11.08 20.59 -1.94
C LEU A 120 10.92 21.89 -2.72
N ALA A 121 9.73 22.14 -3.28
CA ALA A 121 9.42 23.36 -4.00
C ALA A 121 9.52 24.61 -3.10
N PHE A 122 9.20 24.51 -1.80
CA PHE A 122 9.38 25.63 -0.87
C PHE A 122 10.85 26.04 -0.74
N PHE A 123 11.79 25.08 -0.76
CA PHE A 123 13.23 25.39 -0.69
C PHE A 123 13.75 26.14 -1.92
N ALA A 124 13.07 26.09 -3.06
CA ALA A 124 13.46 26.81 -4.27
C ALA A 124 13.15 28.32 -4.20
N VAL A 125 12.29 28.74 -3.27
CA VAL A 125 11.92 30.15 -3.09
C VAL A 125 12.77 30.76 -1.97
N PRO A 126 13.63 31.76 -2.26
CA PRO A 126 14.43 32.43 -1.24
C PRO A 126 13.55 33.01 -0.12
N LEU A 127 14.07 33.00 1.12
CA LEU A 127 13.37 33.39 2.36
C LEU A 127 12.20 32.47 2.77
N VAL A 128 11.34 32.06 1.83
CA VAL A 128 10.23 31.14 2.08
C VAL A 128 10.71 29.73 2.42
N GLY A 129 11.81 29.28 1.82
CA GLY A 129 12.40 27.96 2.08
C GLY A 129 12.78 27.70 3.53
N TYR A 130 13.04 28.74 4.33
CA TYR A 130 13.31 28.59 5.76
C TYR A 130 12.08 28.12 6.54
N ALA A 131 10.87 28.32 6.02
CA ALA A 131 9.64 27.80 6.62
C ALA A 131 9.40 26.32 6.32
N ALA A 132 10.10 25.71 5.34
CA ALA A 132 9.84 24.33 4.92
C ALA A 132 9.97 23.31 6.08
N PRO A 133 11.01 23.34 6.93
CA PRO A 133 11.07 22.45 8.10
C PRO A 133 9.89 22.65 9.07
N LEU A 134 9.44 23.90 9.28
CA LEU A 134 8.27 24.19 10.12
C LEU A 134 6.99 23.60 9.52
N LEU A 135 6.77 23.78 8.21
CA LEU A 135 5.62 23.23 7.50
C LEU A 135 5.62 21.69 7.51
N GLY A 136 6.77 21.06 7.32
CA GLY A 136 6.88 19.60 7.40
C GLY A 136 6.58 19.06 8.80
N TYR A 137 6.93 19.78 9.86
CA TYR A 137 6.53 19.41 11.22
C TYR A 137 5.06 19.66 11.53
N GLN A 138 4.46 20.70 10.95
CA GLN A 138 3.04 21.01 11.13
C GLN A 138 2.12 20.04 10.36
N PHE A 139 2.56 19.60 9.16
CA PHE A 139 1.79 18.74 8.27
C PHE A 139 2.59 17.49 7.85
N PRO A 140 3.06 16.66 8.81
CA PRO A 140 3.96 15.55 8.52
C PRO A 140 3.29 14.50 7.64
N LYS A 141 2.01 14.22 7.87
CA LYS A 141 1.25 13.24 7.08
C LYS A 141 1.10 13.65 5.61
N GLN A 142 0.91 14.93 5.32
CA GLN A 142 0.62 15.42 3.98
C GLN A 142 1.90 15.71 3.18
N LEU A 143 2.90 16.36 3.81
CA LEU A 143 4.08 16.88 3.13
C LEU A 143 5.31 15.97 3.22
N LEU A 144 5.35 15.04 4.16
CA LEU A 144 6.51 14.18 4.36
C LEU A 144 6.23 12.73 3.95
N PRO A 145 7.17 12.09 3.24
CA PRO A 145 7.19 10.65 3.07
C PRO A 145 7.28 9.90 4.41
N TRP A 146 6.86 8.63 4.42
CA TRP A 146 6.81 7.80 5.62
C TRP A 146 8.16 7.57 6.31
N GLN A 147 9.29 7.78 5.64
CA GLN A 147 10.64 7.74 6.20
C GLN A 147 10.88 8.85 7.24
N PHE A 148 10.09 9.92 7.21
CA PHE A 148 10.21 11.03 8.18
C PHE A 148 9.30 10.86 9.40
N TRP A 149 8.35 9.91 9.36
CA TRP A 149 7.37 9.71 10.41
C TRP A 149 7.97 8.93 11.57
N ARG A 150 7.65 9.36 12.79
CA ARG A 150 7.97 8.61 14.01
C ARG A 150 7.16 7.31 14.07
N PRO A 151 7.63 6.27 14.76
CA PRO A 151 6.89 5.00 14.88
C PRO A 151 5.44 5.19 15.32
N GLU A 152 5.20 6.05 16.33
CA GLU A 152 3.87 6.31 16.86
C GLU A 152 2.97 7.04 15.84
N GLN A 153 3.58 7.88 14.99
CA GLN A 153 2.88 8.57 13.91
C GLN A 153 2.51 7.62 12.77
N LYS A 154 3.36 6.62 12.46
CA LYS A 154 3.10 5.66 11.38
C LYS A 154 1.79 4.91 11.62
N THR A 155 1.64 4.34 12.82
CA THR A 155 0.42 3.63 13.21
C THR A 155 -0.81 4.51 13.09
N ALA A 156 -0.77 5.73 13.65
CA ALA A 156 -1.89 6.66 13.61
C ALA A 156 -2.25 7.06 12.16
N PHE A 157 -1.25 7.40 11.34
CA PHE A 157 -1.49 7.85 9.98
C PHE A 157 -2.00 6.74 9.06
N PHE A 158 -1.46 5.52 9.17
CA PHE A 158 -1.98 4.38 8.40
C PHE A 158 -3.41 4.03 8.82
N SER A 159 -3.71 4.03 10.12
CA SER A 159 -5.07 3.79 10.61
C SER A 159 -6.05 4.86 10.11
N GLU A 160 -5.67 6.14 10.16
CA GLU A 160 -6.50 7.23 9.64
C GLU A 160 -6.69 7.14 8.12
N ASP A 161 -5.64 6.81 7.36
CA ASP A 161 -5.74 6.64 5.90
C ASP A 161 -6.58 5.41 5.51
N ALA A 162 -6.51 4.32 6.27
CA ALA A 162 -7.39 3.16 6.09
C ALA A 162 -8.86 3.51 6.35
N ARG A 163 -9.16 4.26 7.42
CA ARG A 163 -10.51 4.77 7.69
C ARG A 163 -11.00 5.73 6.60
N ALA A 164 -10.12 6.59 6.08
CA ALA A 164 -10.47 7.50 4.99
C ALA A 164 -10.83 6.77 3.69
N LYS A 165 -10.21 5.62 3.40
CA LYS A 165 -10.64 4.72 2.32
C LYS A 165 -12.00 4.08 2.63
N ALA A 166 -12.16 3.57 3.85
CA ALA A 166 -13.36 2.86 4.28
C ALA A 166 -14.62 3.73 4.33
N ALA A 167 -14.47 5.05 4.48
CA ALA A 167 -15.58 6.00 4.35
C ALA A 167 -16.34 5.91 3.01
N PHE A 168 -15.73 5.33 1.96
CA PHE A 168 -16.36 5.12 0.66
C PHE A 168 -16.99 3.72 0.49
N TYR A 169 -16.76 2.79 1.41
CA TYR A 169 -17.23 1.40 1.27
C TYR A 169 -18.76 1.28 1.24
N PRO A 170 -19.54 1.97 2.10
CA PRO A 170 -21.00 1.92 2.01
C PRO A 170 -21.53 2.37 0.64
N ALA A 171 -20.92 3.41 0.05
CA ALA A 171 -21.29 3.89 -1.27
C ALA A 171 -20.94 2.87 -2.38
N LEU A 172 -19.82 2.13 -2.25
CA LEU A 172 -19.48 1.04 -3.18
C LEU A 172 -20.49 -0.09 -3.12
N VAL A 173 -20.85 -0.54 -1.91
CA VAL A 173 -21.87 -1.59 -1.72
C VAL A 173 -23.20 -1.15 -2.33
N GLN A 174 -23.65 0.06 -2.03
CA GLN A 174 -24.89 0.62 -2.59
C GLN A 174 -24.87 0.67 -4.13
N LEU A 175 -23.72 1.01 -4.73
CA LEU A 175 -23.57 1.03 -6.19
C LEU A 175 -23.59 -0.38 -6.78
N LEU A 176 -23.04 -1.39 -6.10
CA LEU A 176 -23.11 -2.79 -6.52
C LEU A 176 -24.55 -3.32 -6.46
N GLU A 177 -25.29 -3.01 -5.39
CA GLU A 177 -26.70 -3.40 -5.25
C GLU A 177 -27.59 -2.84 -6.37
N GLN A 178 -27.27 -1.64 -6.88
CA GLN A 178 -27.99 -1.01 -7.98
C GLN A 178 -27.69 -1.65 -9.35
N MET A 179 -26.54 -2.33 -9.50
CA MET A 179 -26.14 -2.93 -10.78
C MET A 179 -26.89 -4.22 -11.07
N ASP A 180 -27.32 -4.94 -10.05
CA ASP A 180 -28.10 -6.17 -10.22
C ASP A 180 -29.29 -6.24 -9.27
N ALA A 181 -30.29 -5.44 -9.60
CA ALA A 181 -31.60 -5.47 -8.95
C ALA A 181 -32.35 -6.82 -9.15
N LYS A 182 -31.79 -7.82 -9.84
CA LYS A 182 -32.46 -9.10 -10.11
C LYS A 182 -31.83 -10.30 -9.41
N ASP A 183 -30.53 -10.27 -9.10
CA ASP A 183 -29.90 -11.35 -8.35
C ASP A 183 -30.21 -11.25 -6.85
N ARG A 184 -31.11 -12.12 -6.38
CA ARG A 184 -31.48 -12.24 -4.97
C ARG A 184 -30.31 -12.78 -4.13
N ALA A 185 -29.47 -13.64 -4.68
CA ALA A 185 -28.35 -14.25 -3.96
C ALA A 185 -27.24 -13.22 -3.70
N LEU A 186 -26.91 -12.38 -4.69
CA LEU A 186 -25.99 -11.26 -4.49
C LEU A 186 -26.51 -10.30 -3.41
N ARG A 187 -27.81 -10.00 -3.41
CA ARG A 187 -28.40 -9.09 -2.44
C ARG A 187 -28.43 -9.69 -1.03
N GLU A 188 -28.71 -10.98 -0.89
CA GLU A 188 -28.61 -11.68 0.40
C GLU A 188 -27.16 -11.72 0.90
N LEU A 189 -26.19 -11.95 0.02
CA LEU A 189 -24.75 -11.92 0.33
C LEU A 189 -24.26 -10.53 0.76
N LEU A 190 -24.78 -9.46 0.13
CA LEU A 190 -24.41 -8.06 0.45
C LEU A 190 -25.21 -7.46 1.61
N ALA A 191 -26.41 -7.96 1.91
CA ALA A 191 -27.28 -7.47 2.98
C ALA A 191 -26.85 -7.93 4.39
N HIS A 192 -26.01 -8.97 4.48
CA HIS A 192 -25.36 -9.37 5.71
C HIS A 192 -24.17 -8.45 6.02
N GLU A 193 -23.69 -8.39 7.28
CA GLU A 193 -22.63 -7.50 7.79
C GLU A 193 -21.22 -7.70 7.17
N GLY A 194 -21.16 -8.09 5.89
CA GLY A 194 -19.98 -8.48 5.12
C GLY A 194 -19.85 -10.00 4.97
N LEU A 195 -19.08 -10.40 3.97
CA LEU A 195 -18.77 -11.78 3.62
C LEU A 195 -17.58 -12.30 4.44
N ASN A 196 -17.59 -13.58 4.76
CA ASN A 196 -16.35 -14.21 5.20
C ASN A 196 -15.36 -14.20 4.02
N PRO A 197 -14.06 -13.96 4.25
CA PRO A 197 -13.09 -13.84 3.16
C PRO A 197 -13.10 -15.02 2.17
N ALA A 198 -13.24 -16.25 2.67
CA ALA A 198 -13.30 -17.45 1.83
C ALA A 198 -14.49 -17.47 0.85
N GLN A 199 -15.56 -16.70 1.11
CA GLN A 199 -16.75 -16.65 0.26
C GLN A 199 -16.64 -15.60 -0.85
N VAL A 200 -15.62 -14.72 -0.80
CA VAL A 200 -15.45 -13.64 -1.80
C VAL A 200 -15.26 -14.20 -3.20
N GLY A 201 -14.57 -15.35 -3.32
CA GLY A 201 -14.34 -16.02 -4.60
C GLY A 201 -15.64 -16.43 -5.32
N GLU A 202 -16.73 -16.68 -4.58
CA GLU A 202 -18.03 -17.03 -5.15
C GLU A 202 -18.63 -15.89 -6.00
N LEU A 203 -18.20 -14.65 -5.74
CA LEU A 203 -18.60 -13.48 -6.54
C LEU A 203 -17.82 -13.32 -7.84
N ALA A 204 -16.78 -14.13 -8.09
CA ALA A 204 -15.95 -14.00 -9.29
C ALA A 204 -16.74 -13.96 -10.61
N PRO A 205 -17.82 -14.75 -10.83
CA PRO A 205 -18.63 -14.64 -12.05
C PRO A 205 -19.27 -13.26 -12.25
N PHE A 206 -19.67 -12.59 -11.17
CA PHE A 206 -20.31 -11.27 -11.20
C PHE A 206 -19.34 -10.15 -11.58
N PHE A 207 -18.06 -10.29 -11.20
CA PHE A 207 -16.99 -9.33 -11.49
C PHE A 207 -16.09 -9.74 -12.66
N GLY A 208 -16.29 -10.95 -13.20
CA GLY A 208 -15.52 -11.54 -14.28
C GLY A 208 -15.79 -10.90 -15.64
N PRO A 209 -15.14 -11.35 -16.73
CA PRO A 209 -15.21 -10.71 -18.05
C PRO A 209 -16.61 -10.53 -18.63
N SER A 210 -17.53 -11.45 -18.31
CA SER A 210 -18.93 -11.41 -18.75
C SER A 210 -19.88 -10.85 -17.69
N GLY A 211 -19.37 -10.57 -16.48
CA GLY A 211 -20.17 -10.11 -15.35
C GLY A 211 -20.49 -8.62 -15.45
N PRO A 212 -21.61 -8.18 -14.83
CA PRO A 212 -22.02 -6.78 -14.86
C PRO A 212 -21.05 -5.86 -14.11
N ALA A 213 -20.37 -6.33 -13.06
CA ALA A 213 -19.44 -5.56 -12.26
C ALA A 213 -17.98 -5.65 -12.73
N ARG A 214 -17.74 -6.03 -13.99
CA ARG A 214 -16.41 -5.94 -14.59
C ARG A 214 -15.93 -4.49 -14.63
N LEU A 215 -14.62 -4.29 -14.52
CA LEU A 215 -14.02 -2.98 -14.27
C LEU A 215 -14.36 -1.93 -15.34
N ASP A 216 -14.42 -2.32 -16.60
CA ASP A 216 -14.71 -1.44 -17.74
C ASP A 216 -16.21 -1.21 -18.01
N ALA A 217 -17.09 -1.97 -17.35
CA ALA A 217 -18.55 -1.78 -17.39
C ALA A 217 -19.07 -0.86 -16.27
N LEU A 218 -18.21 -0.50 -15.31
CA LEU A 218 -18.60 0.35 -14.19
C LEU A 218 -19.02 1.75 -14.65
N SER A 219 -20.08 2.28 -14.03
CA SER A 219 -20.52 3.65 -14.27
C SER A 219 -19.46 4.67 -13.83
N ALA A 220 -19.49 5.89 -14.38
CA ALA A 220 -18.54 6.93 -14.01
C ALA A 220 -18.56 7.25 -12.50
N ALA A 221 -19.73 7.24 -11.87
CA ALA A 221 -19.85 7.43 -10.42
C ALA A 221 -19.18 6.29 -9.63
N HIS A 222 -19.32 5.05 -10.11
CA HIS A 222 -18.71 3.87 -9.50
C HIS A 222 -17.19 3.91 -9.61
N VAL A 223 -16.64 4.18 -10.80
CA VAL A 223 -15.20 4.35 -11.03
C VAL A 223 -14.60 5.42 -10.12
N ARG A 224 -15.29 6.55 -9.97
CA ARG A 224 -14.85 7.67 -9.14
C ARG A 224 -14.81 7.30 -7.66
N THR A 225 -15.86 6.65 -7.17
CA THR A 225 -15.96 6.18 -5.77
C THR A 225 -14.89 5.13 -5.48
N LEU A 226 -14.75 4.14 -6.36
CA LEU A 226 -13.75 3.08 -6.25
C LEU A 226 -12.33 3.64 -6.26
N THR A 227 -12.06 4.66 -7.09
CA THR A 227 -10.75 5.33 -7.10
C THR A 227 -10.43 6.02 -5.77
N ARG A 228 -11.42 6.56 -5.07
CA ARG A 228 -11.22 7.19 -3.75
C ARG A 228 -10.97 6.14 -2.66
N ALA A 229 -11.75 5.06 -2.69
CA ALA A 229 -11.55 3.89 -1.81
C ALA A 229 -10.15 3.25 -2.01
N GLN A 230 -9.59 3.34 -3.21
CA GLN A 230 -8.28 2.76 -3.55
C GLN A 230 -7.13 3.80 -3.54
N ALA A 231 -7.35 5.00 -3.03
CA ALA A 231 -6.37 6.07 -3.08
C ALA A 231 -5.15 5.80 -2.19
N LEU A 232 -3.95 5.85 -2.79
CA LEU A 232 -2.67 5.74 -2.07
C LEU A 232 -2.41 6.92 -1.12
N PHE A 233 -3.00 8.08 -1.43
CA PHE A 233 -2.93 9.28 -0.61
C PHE A 233 -4.35 9.85 -0.43
N PRO A 234 -5.10 9.35 0.57
CA PRO A 234 -6.51 9.74 0.76
C PRO A 234 -6.74 11.25 0.87
N ALA A 235 -5.82 11.98 1.51
CA ALA A 235 -5.86 13.45 1.62
C ALA A 235 -5.90 14.17 0.26
N PHE A 236 -5.38 13.55 -0.81
CA PHE A 236 -5.35 14.11 -2.16
C PHE A 236 -6.30 13.39 -3.12
N ALA A 237 -7.17 12.50 -2.62
CA ALA A 237 -8.09 11.72 -3.44
C ALA A 237 -9.11 12.58 -4.21
N ALA A 238 -9.38 13.81 -3.75
CA ALA A 238 -10.23 14.75 -4.49
C ALA A 238 -9.58 15.20 -5.82
N LEU A 239 -8.25 15.34 -5.86
CA LEU A 239 -7.54 15.78 -7.08
C LEU A 239 -7.61 14.74 -8.19
N THR A 240 -7.72 13.44 -7.85
CA THR A 240 -7.87 12.39 -8.87
C THR A 240 -9.19 12.51 -9.61
N GLN A 241 -10.20 13.17 -9.03
CA GLN A 241 -11.51 13.39 -9.66
C GLN A 241 -11.46 14.39 -10.82
N LEU A 242 -10.36 15.13 -10.99
CA LEU A 242 -10.15 16.02 -12.13
C LEU A 242 -9.71 15.26 -13.39
N LEU A 243 -9.34 13.98 -13.26
CA LEU A 243 -8.88 13.16 -14.39
C LEU A 243 -10.07 12.57 -15.17
N PRO A 244 -9.91 12.35 -16.49
CA PRO A 244 -10.91 11.64 -17.28
C PRO A 244 -11.11 10.19 -16.81
N ALA A 245 -12.32 9.65 -16.96
CA ALA A 245 -12.68 8.31 -16.47
C ALA A 245 -11.77 7.19 -17.00
N ALA A 246 -11.34 7.26 -18.27
CA ALA A 246 -10.42 6.29 -18.86
C ALA A 246 -9.07 6.20 -18.10
N TYR A 247 -8.54 7.33 -17.63
CA TYR A 247 -7.32 7.35 -16.82
C TYR A 247 -7.55 6.76 -15.43
N LEU A 248 -8.74 6.93 -14.86
CA LEU A 248 -9.11 6.33 -13.57
C LEU A 248 -9.21 4.81 -13.68
N LEU A 249 -9.85 4.31 -14.74
CA LEU A 249 -9.91 2.88 -15.05
C LEU A 249 -8.51 2.28 -15.22
N GLU A 250 -7.63 2.94 -15.97
CA GLU A 250 -6.26 2.49 -16.14
C GLU A 250 -5.49 2.44 -14.81
N ARG A 251 -5.72 3.42 -13.93
CA ARG A 251 -5.12 3.46 -12.58
C ARG A 251 -5.66 2.34 -11.69
N LEU A 252 -6.97 2.08 -11.73
CA LEU A 252 -7.60 0.99 -10.98
C LEU A 252 -7.09 -0.37 -11.46
N ALA A 253 -7.01 -0.59 -12.77
CA ALA A 253 -6.45 -1.83 -13.33
C ALA A 253 -4.99 -2.04 -12.88
N LYS A 254 -4.17 -0.97 -12.90
CA LYS A 254 -2.80 -1.04 -12.36
C LYS A 254 -2.79 -1.37 -10.88
N ARG A 255 -3.72 -0.79 -10.11
CA ARG A 255 -3.81 -0.98 -8.68
C ARG A 255 -4.17 -2.43 -8.35
N ALA A 256 -5.13 -3.01 -9.06
CA ALA A 256 -5.49 -4.41 -8.91
C ALA A 256 -4.30 -5.34 -9.22
N ASP A 257 -3.58 -5.10 -10.31
CA ASP A 257 -2.37 -5.86 -10.66
C ASP A 257 -1.31 -5.76 -9.55
N GLU A 258 -1.11 -4.56 -8.97
CA GLU A 258 -0.16 -4.37 -7.87
C GLU A 258 -0.58 -5.11 -6.60
N LEU A 259 -1.85 -5.06 -6.22
CA LEU A 259 -2.36 -5.79 -5.05
C LEU A 259 -2.23 -7.29 -5.25
N PHE A 260 -2.68 -7.80 -6.40
CA PHE A 260 -2.59 -9.21 -6.74
C PHE A 260 -1.15 -9.73 -6.66
N VAL A 261 -0.18 -9.02 -7.27
CA VAL A 261 1.23 -9.43 -7.19
C VAL A 261 1.73 -9.41 -5.74
N ASP A 262 1.34 -8.40 -4.94
CA ASP A 262 1.72 -8.35 -3.52
C ASP A 262 1.13 -9.52 -2.72
N ASP A 263 -0.12 -9.87 -2.98
CA ASP A 263 -0.82 -11.00 -2.35
C ASP A 263 -0.15 -12.34 -2.68
N GLN A 264 0.19 -12.58 -3.94
CA GLN A 264 0.92 -13.79 -4.34
C GLN A 264 2.30 -13.89 -3.69
N MET A 265 3.00 -12.76 -3.55
CA MET A 265 4.29 -12.72 -2.84
C MET A 265 4.12 -12.97 -1.34
N LEU A 266 3.05 -12.48 -0.71
CA LEU A 266 2.74 -12.77 0.69
C LEU A 266 2.39 -14.24 0.92
N LEU A 267 1.60 -14.85 0.03
CA LEU A 267 1.28 -16.28 0.09
C LEU A 267 2.56 -17.14 -0.02
N LYS A 268 3.52 -16.71 -0.83
CA LYS A 268 4.79 -17.42 -1.04
C LYS A 268 5.81 -17.21 0.08
N GLU A 269 6.03 -15.96 0.49
CA GLU A 269 7.07 -15.60 1.47
C GLU A 269 6.58 -15.71 2.93
N GLY A 270 5.27 -15.72 3.13
CA GLY A 270 4.62 -15.70 4.45
C GLY A 270 4.52 -14.29 5.05
N ILE A 271 3.63 -14.15 6.04
CA ILE A 271 3.39 -12.88 6.76
C ILE A 271 4.16 -12.78 8.09
N GLU A 272 4.66 -13.90 8.62
CA GLU A 272 5.37 -13.94 9.90
C GLU A 272 6.64 -13.08 9.98
N PRO A 273 7.50 -12.99 8.95
CA PRO A 273 8.73 -12.21 9.07
C PRO A 273 8.49 -10.69 8.99
N LEU A 274 7.28 -10.23 8.69
CA LEU A 274 6.98 -8.81 8.49
C LEU A 274 7.06 -8.03 9.80
N SER A 275 7.70 -6.88 9.75
CA SER A 275 7.70 -5.89 10.83
C SER A 275 6.34 -5.21 10.98
N LEU A 276 6.09 -4.56 12.13
CA LEU A 276 4.87 -3.80 12.37
C LEU A 276 4.56 -2.82 11.23
N SER A 277 5.54 -2.00 10.80
CA SER A 277 5.32 -1.05 9.71
C SER A 277 5.02 -1.70 8.36
N GLU A 278 5.57 -2.88 8.07
CA GLU A 278 5.28 -3.62 6.84
C GLU A 278 3.87 -4.23 6.88
N LEU A 279 3.43 -4.72 8.05
CA LEU A 279 2.07 -5.21 8.28
C LEU A 279 1.05 -4.07 8.16
N GLU A 280 1.29 -2.93 8.83
CA GLU A 280 0.43 -1.74 8.75
C GLU A 280 0.30 -1.24 7.32
N PHE A 281 1.41 -1.17 6.58
CA PHE A 281 1.43 -0.80 5.18
C PHE A 281 0.66 -1.81 4.32
N ALA A 282 0.87 -3.11 4.53
CA ALA A 282 0.19 -4.17 3.78
C ALA A 282 -1.34 -4.12 3.98
N CYS A 283 -1.79 -3.95 5.23
CA CYS A 283 -3.20 -3.77 5.59
C CYS A 283 -3.77 -2.49 4.98
N PHE A 284 -3.04 -1.36 5.08
CA PHE A 284 -3.44 -0.09 4.49
C PHE A 284 -3.60 -0.20 2.97
N GLU A 285 -2.66 -0.84 2.28
CA GLU A 285 -2.72 -1.01 0.82
C GLU A 285 -4.00 -1.75 0.41
N ARG A 286 -4.38 -2.78 1.17
CA ARG A 286 -5.61 -3.56 0.99
C ARG A 286 -6.86 -2.87 1.54
N GLY A 287 -6.75 -1.77 2.26
CA GLY A 287 -7.90 -1.06 2.82
C GLY A 287 -8.53 -1.75 4.05
N ILE A 288 -7.75 -2.56 4.77
CA ILE A 288 -8.13 -3.17 6.04
C ILE A 288 -8.07 -2.09 7.14
N VAL A 289 -9.11 -1.98 7.97
CA VAL A 289 -9.26 -0.86 8.93
C VAL A 289 -8.80 -1.20 10.35
N GLY A 290 -8.87 -2.48 10.75
CA GLY A 290 -8.59 -2.95 12.11
C GLY A 290 -7.14 -3.36 12.37
N GLY A 291 -6.78 -3.50 13.66
CA GLY A 291 -5.53 -4.13 14.12
C GLY A 291 -4.28 -3.23 14.20
N TYR A 292 -4.33 -1.99 13.71
CA TYR A 292 -3.17 -1.08 13.72
C TYR A 292 -2.52 -0.92 15.11
N GLY A 293 -1.19 -1.06 15.17
CA GLY A 293 -0.42 -1.03 16.40
C GLY A 293 -0.20 -2.41 17.06
N ASP A 294 -0.89 -3.45 16.60
CA ASP A 294 -0.74 -4.82 17.09
C ASP A 294 -0.34 -5.76 15.94
N ILE A 295 0.83 -6.39 16.10
CA ILE A 295 1.39 -7.33 15.12
C ILE A 295 0.46 -8.53 14.90
N GLU A 296 -0.09 -9.12 15.97
CA GLU A 296 -0.91 -10.34 15.84
C GLU A 296 -2.27 -10.03 15.24
N ALA A 297 -2.87 -8.89 15.60
CA ALA A 297 -4.11 -8.44 15.00
C ALA A 297 -3.95 -8.18 13.49
N LEU A 298 -2.88 -7.49 13.07
CA LEU A 298 -2.60 -7.23 11.65
C LEU A 298 -2.27 -8.53 10.89
N ARG A 299 -1.54 -9.45 11.51
CA ARG A 299 -1.30 -10.78 10.92
C ARG A 299 -2.62 -11.52 10.73
N GLY A 300 -3.48 -11.57 11.74
CA GLY A 300 -4.81 -12.15 11.66
C GLY A 300 -5.61 -11.59 10.48
N ALA A 301 -5.69 -10.26 10.39
CA ALA A 301 -6.41 -9.59 9.30
C ALA A 301 -5.81 -9.86 7.91
N LEU A 302 -4.48 -9.96 7.79
CA LEU A 302 -3.85 -10.36 6.51
C LEU A 302 -4.09 -11.83 6.17
N ARG A 303 -4.09 -12.75 7.15
CA ARG A 303 -4.45 -14.16 6.89
C ARG A 303 -5.88 -14.24 6.37
N GLU A 304 -6.80 -13.53 7.01
CA GLU A 304 -8.18 -13.42 6.56
C GLU A 304 -8.27 -12.85 5.14
N TRP A 305 -7.59 -11.73 4.86
CA TRP A 305 -7.54 -11.18 3.50
C TRP A 305 -7.02 -12.20 2.49
N LEU A 306 -5.92 -12.90 2.79
CA LEU A 306 -5.33 -13.86 1.86
C LEU A 306 -6.18 -15.12 1.67
N ALA A 307 -7.07 -15.44 2.61
CA ALA A 307 -8.02 -16.54 2.47
C ALA A 307 -9.06 -16.33 1.35
N ILE A 308 -9.16 -15.11 0.77
CA ILE A 308 -9.96 -14.89 -0.45
C ILE A 308 -9.46 -15.71 -1.65
N TYR A 309 -8.21 -16.19 -1.60
CA TYR A 309 -7.59 -17.03 -2.61
C TYR A 309 -7.72 -18.54 -2.30
N ASP A 310 -8.22 -18.91 -1.12
CA ASP A 310 -8.25 -20.30 -0.60
C ASP A 310 -9.54 -21.05 -0.94
N THR A 311 -10.15 -20.77 -2.10
CA THR A 311 -11.39 -21.42 -2.51
C THR A 311 -11.10 -22.67 -3.33
N ASP A 312 -11.87 -23.75 -3.10
CA ASP A 312 -11.95 -24.97 -3.94
C ASP A 312 -12.33 -24.70 -5.42
N HIS A 313 -12.51 -23.43 -5.80
CA HIS A 313 -12.78 -23.01 -7.17
C HIS A 313 -11.51 -23.04 -8.04
N PRO A 314 -11.60 -23.61 -9.26
CA PRO A 314 -10.45 -23.78 -10.16
C PRO A 314 -9.77 -22.47 -10.58
N ASP A 315 -10.46 -21.33 -10.46
CA ASP A 315 -9.97 -20.00 -10.86
C ASP A 315 -9.58 -19.09 -9.68
N ALA A 316 -9.54 -19.62 -8.43
CA ALA A 316 -9.18 -18.86 -7.22
C ALA A 316 -7.83 -18.13 -7.34
N SER A 317 -6.91 -18.71 -8.11
CA SER A 317 -5.59 -18.15 -8.41
C SER A 317 -5.63 -16.84 -9.22
N GLN A 318 -6.76 -16.48 -9.84
CA GLN A 318 -6.92 -15.25 -10.63
C GLN A 318 -8.26 -14.56 -10.32
N LEU A 319 -8.34 -13.89 -9.16
CA LEU A 319 -9.48 -13.03 -8.84
C LEU A 319 -9.63 -11.91 -9.89
N PRO A 320 -10.86 -11.64 -10.37
CA PRO A 320 -11.12 -10.51 -11.25
C PRO A 320 -10.61 -9.18 -10.65
N PRO A 321 -9.96 -8.31 -11.44
CA PRO A 321 -9.43 -7.03 -10.94
C PRO A 321 -10.48 -6.17 -10.23
N SER A 322 -11.71 -6.17 -10.74
CA SER A 322 -12.80 -5.44 -10.11
C SER A 322 -13.13 -6.03 -8.73
N LEU A 323 -13.26 -7.35 -8.61
CA LEU A 323 -13.55 -8.01 -7.33
C LEU A 323 -12.48 -7.69 -6.28
N LEU A 324 -11.20 -7.80 -6.63
CA LEU A 324 -10.09 -7.51 -5.71
C LEU A 324 -10.13 -6.07 -5.17
N LEU A 325 -10.56 -5.10 -6.00
CA LEU A 325 -10.69 -3.70 -5.59
C LEU A 325 -11.94 -3.43 -4.74
N HIS A 326 -12.98 -4.26 -4.85
CA HIS A 326 -14.20 -4.15 -4.04
C HIS A 326 -14.13 -4.98 -2.75
N ALA A 327 -13.31 -6.03 -2.72
CA ALA A 327 -13.18 -6.95 -1.58
C ALA A 327 -13.07 -6.26 -0.20
N PRO A 328 -12.34 -5.15 -0.02
CA PRO A 328 -12.25 -4.49 1.29
C PRO A 328 -13.58 -3.93 1.80
N ALA A 329 -14.50 -3.59 0.89
CA ALA A 329 -15.85 -3.14 1.21
C ALA A 329 -16.83 -4.30 1.41
N LEU A 330 -16.47 -5.51 0.95
CA LEU A 330 -17.33 -6.69 0.98
C LEU A 330 -16.98 -7.64 2.12
N VAL A 331 -15.72 -7.68 2.55
CA VAL A 331 -15.23 -8.62 3.57
C VAL A 331 -15.53 -8.11 4.96
N ARG A 332 -16.04 -9.02 5.80
CA ARG A 332 -16.11 -8.87 7.25
C ARG A 332 -14.85 -9.46 7.87
N PHE A 333 -13.98 -8.60 8.39
CA PHE A 333 -12.82 -9.02 9.15
C PHE A 333 -13.21 -9.32 10.59
N SER A 334 -12.56 -10.30 11.22
CA SER A 334 -12.74 -10.55 12.64
C SER A 334 -12.19 -9.38 13.45
N GLU A 335 -12.94 -8.94 14.47
CA GLU A 335 -12.42 -7.97 15.42
C GLU A 335 -11.21 -8.55 16.17
N PRO A 336 -10.20 -7.73 16.49
CA PRO A 336 -9.08 -8.18 17.30
C PRO A 336 -9.62 -8.73 18.63
N LYS A 337 -9.21 -9.94 19.01
CA LYS A 337 -9.52 -10.46 20.35
C LYS A 337 -8.81 -9.56 21.36
N THR A 338 -9.55 -8.67 22.01
CA THR A 338 -9.06 -7.95 23.19
C THR A 338 -8.85 -8.99 24.30
N LEU A 339 -7.59 -9.31 24.59
CA LEU A 339 -7.21 -10.13 25.73
C LEU A 339 -7.19 -9.31 27.02
#